data_AF-A0A9P8AGA3-F1
#
_entry.id   AF-A0A9P8AGA3-F1
#
_cell.length_a   1.000
_cell.length_b   1.000
_cell.length_c   1.000
_cell.angle_alpha   90.00
_cell.angle_beta   90.00
_cell.angle_gamma   90.00
#
_symmetry.space_group_name_H-M   'P 1'
#
loop_
_entity.id
_entity.type
_entity.pdbx_description
1 polymer ?
#
loop_
_entity_poly.entity_id
_entity_poly.type
_entity_poly.pdbx_seq_one_letter_code
_entity_poly.pdbx_strand_id
1 'polypeptide(L)'
;MMLQIDPKNLLIQKTLTETIFPEGDSGSPKSLDRIISDFDYTNYHISTLPDNKDLLLISLYLKCWTDLAQYGVEKYLSTKYAPFSEYLTVLTGNDIETSFNFSMVLNLENLNSLGSEEVKLAIIDELALLKRNAMASAFEKAFARYDELAATYADSNTYSEEVQAELQKEQVLVINYRESDESIYIKPSFDRVTVVFLTIFQDETDKIFGKVFLQEFVDARRRSVQTAPQVLYSHKDPPLDIQSVALSSNDENKGYITFVLFPRHLVKGDRRENCITHVQFFRNYFHYHIKCSKAYMHSRMRLRVKEYLKVLKRAQPEAVDEDGKAIDNRKTASGRRFEVGRV
;
A
#
# COMPACT_ATOMS: atom_id res chain seq x y z
N MET A 1 -6.80 13.11 9.81
CA MET A 1 -7.03 12.39 8.54
C MET A 1 -5.68 11.88 8.09
N MET A 2 -5.50 10.56 8.03
CA MET A 2 -4.25 9.95 7.61
C MET A 2 -4.15 10.09 6.09
N LEU A 3 -3.21 10.90 5.60
CA LEU A 3 -3.08 11.19 4.16
C LEU A 3 -2.19 10.18 3.45
N GLN A 4 -1.10 9.76 4.08
CA GLN A 4 -0.19 8.74 3.57
C GLN A 4 -0.50 7.41 4.25
N ILE A 5 -0.38 6.30 3.50
CA ILE A 5 -0.48 4.96 4.09
C ILE A 5 0.86 4.66 4.77
N ASP A 6 0.81 4.23 6.03
CA ASP A 6 2.00 3.79 6.74
C ASP A 6 2.51 2.48 6.11
N PRO A 7 3.78 2.42 5.67
CA PRO A 7 4.34 1.19 5.13
C PRO A 7 4.54 0.09 6.18
N LYS A 8 4.61 0.45 7.48
CA LYS A 8 4.77 -0.51 8.57
C LYS A 8 3.44 -1.19 8.88
N ASN A 9 3.48 -2.52 9.05
CA ASN A 9 2.34 -3.23 9.57
C ASN A 9 2.23 -3.00 11.09
N LEU A 10 1.25 -2.17 11.48
CA LEU A 10 1.04 -1.77 12.88
C LEU A 10 0.72 -2.96 13.81
N LEU A 11 0.08 -4.02 13.32
CA LEU A 11 -0.21 -5.21 14.12
C LEU A 11 1.06 -6.03 14.38
N ILE A 12 1.93 -6.17 13.39
CA ILE A 12 3.24 -6.81 13.58
C ILE A 12 4.06 -6.00 14.57
N GLN A 13 4.17 -4.69 14.35
CA GLN A 13 4.92 -3.80 15.22
C GLN A 13 4.44 -3.93 16.67
N LYS A 14 3.13 -3.80 16.90
CA LYS A 14 2.54 -3.94 18.24
C LYS A 14 2.76 -5.32 18.85
N THR A 15 2.57 -6.40 18.06
CA THR A 15 2.76 -7.77 18.54
C THR A 15 4.21 -8.02 18.97
N LEU A 16 5.18 -7.56 18.18
CA LEU A 16 6.60 -7.70 18.51
C LEU A 16 6.99 -6.82 19.70
N THR A 17 6.49 -5.59 19.79
CA THR A 17 6.72 -4.72 20.95
C THR A 17 6.21 -5.37 22.24
N GLU A 18 4.97 -5.88 22.25
CA GLU A 18 4.40 -6.58 23.41
C GLU A 18 5.20 -7.84 23.81
N THR A 19 5.85 -8.49 22.84
CA THR A 19 6.62 -9.73 23.04
C THR A 19 8.04 -9.45 23.53
N ILE A 20 8.70 -8.44 22.97
CA ILE A 20 10.10 -8.09 23.26
C ILE A 20 10.22 -7.20 24.51
N PHE A 21 9.18 -6.41 24.80
CA PHE A 21 9.07 -5.57 26.00
C PHE A 21 7.84 -5.99 26.83
N PRO A 22 7.88 -7.17 27.48
CA PRO A 22 6.75 -7.65 28.25
C PRO A 22 6.49 -6.77 29.47
N GLU A 23 5.25 -6.32 29.66
CA GLU A 23 4.81 -5.65 30.87
C GLU A 23 4.49 -6.69 31.97
N GLY A 24 5.25 -6.67 33.08
CA GLY A 24 5.00 -7.46 34.30
C GLY A 24 6.18 -8.33 34.79
N ASP A 25 6.12 -8.78 36.06
CA ASP A 25 7.19 -9.49 36.78
C ASP A 25 7.45 -10.94 36.33
N SER A 26 6.61 -11.49 35.45
CA SER A 26 6.83 -12.83 34.90
C SER A 26 7.78 -12.74 33.71
N GLY A 27 9.09 -12.72 33.94
CA GLY A 27 10.13 -12.74 32.89
C GLY A 27 10.13 -13.97 31.96
N SER A 28 9.04 -14.73 31.91
CA SER A 28 8.85 -15.89 31.04
C SER A 28 8.09 -15.51 29.76
N PRO A 29 8.53 -15.96 28.57
CA PRO A 29 7.83 -15.71 27.31
C PRO A 29 6.40 -16.26 27.34
N LYS A 30 5.44 -15.45 26.89
CA LYS A 30 4.05 -15.88 26.69
C LYS A 30 3.92 -16.63 25.36
N SER A 31 3.13 -17.70 25.36
CA SER A 31 2.76 -18.41 24.14
C SER A 31 2.06 -17.45 23.18
N LEU A 32 2.51 -17.41 21.93
CA LEU A 32 1.96 -16.54 20.89
C LEU A 32 1.62 -17.37 19.66
N ASP A 33 0.46 -17.10 19.07
CA ASP A 33 0.02 -17.62 17.78
C ASP A 33 -0.94 -16.58 17.19
N ARG A 34 -0.52 -15.90 16.12
CA ARG A 34 -1.28 -14.86 15.44
C ARG A 34 -1.10 -14.94 13.94
N ILE A 35 -2.22 -14.98 13.23
CA ILE A 35 -2.28 -14.75 11.77
C ILE A 35 -2.72 -13.31 11.52
N ILE A 36 -1.96 -12.59 10.68
CA ILE A 36 -2.21 -11.19 10.34
C ILE A 36 -2.33 -11.07 8.83
N SER A 37 -3.41 -10.46 8.34
CA SER A 37 -3.56 -10.15 6.91
C SER A 37 -3.24 -8.68 6.63
N ASP A 38 -2.75 -8.41 5.42
CA ASP A 38 -2.39 -7.08 4.94
C ASP A 38 -2.85 -6.93 3.48
N PHE A 39 -2.66 -5.74 2.89
CA PHE A 39 -3.05 -5.47 1.51
C PHE A 39 -2.44 -6.49 0.53
N ASP A 40 -2.99 -6.59 -0.67
CA ASP A 40 -2.40 -7.38 -1.76
C ASP A 40 -2.23 -8.88 -1.44
N TYR A 41 -3.22 -9.45 -0.75
CA TYR A 41 -3.27 -10.88 -0.39
C TYR A 41 -2.03 -11.33 0.39
N THR A 42 -1.48 -10.43 1.20
CA THR A 42 -0.34 -10.73 2.07
C THR A 42 -0.86 -11.31 3.37
N ASN A 43 -0.27 -12.41 3.82
CA ASN A 43 -0.52 -12.98 5.14
C ASN A 43 0.79 -13.16 5.89
N TYR A 44 0.73 -12.96 7.19
CA TYR A 44 1.80 -13.22 8.12
C TYR A 44 1.33 -14.21 9.16
N HIS A 45 2.26 -15.01 9.66
CA HIS A 45 2.05 -15.83 10.84
C HIS A 45 3.19 -15.57 11.81
N ILE A 46 2.84 -15.22 13.05
CA ILE A 46 3.77 -14.94 14.13
C ILE A 46 3.41 -15.88 15.27
N SER A 47 4.29 -16.83 15.58
CA SER A 47 4.05 -17.84 16.61
C SER A 47 5.31 -18.19 17.38
N THR A 48 5.15 -18.59 18.64
CA THR A 48 6.23 -19.22 19.41
C THR A 48 6.39 -20.67 18.97
N LEU A 49 7.62 -21.17 18.84
CA LEU A 49 7.84 -22.58 18.50
C LEU A 49 7.29 -23.50 19.61
N PRO A 50 6.67 -24.64 19.27
CA PRO A 50 6.05 -25.54 20.27
C PRO A 50 7.03 -26.04 21.33
N ASP A 51 8.27 -26.31 20.91
CA ASP A 51 9.32 -26.87 21.77
C ASP A 51 10.11 -25.80 22.53
N ASN A 52 10.09 -24.55 22.06
CA ASN A 52 10.85 -23.46 22.67
C ASN A 52 10.12 -22.10 22.54
N LYS A 53 9.65 -21.59 23.69
CA LYS A 53 8.91 -20.32 23.77
C LYS A 53 9.80 -19.08 23.61
N ASP A 54 11.11 -19.22 23.74
CA ASP A 54 12.08 -18.14 23.48
C ASP A 54 12.37 -17.97 21.98
N LEU A 55 11.85 -18.87 21.13
CA LEU A 55 11.99 -18.79 19.68
C LEU A 55 10.66 -18.37 19.05
N LEU A 56 10.69 -17.23 18.37
CA LEU A 56 9.54 -16.67 17.68
C LEU A 56 9.68 -16.89 16.16
N LEU A 57 8.81 -17.71 15.60
CA LEU A 57 8.66 -17.92 14.16
C LEU A 57 7.84 -16.78 13.56
N ILE A 58 8.38 -16.17 12.50
CA ILE A 58 7.74 -15.11 11.72
C ILE A 58 7.76 -15.54 10.27
N SER A 59 6.58 -15.79 9.71
CA SER A 59 6.40 -16.25 8.35
C SER A 59 5.61 -15.24 7.51
N LEU A 60 5.96 -15.15 6.23
CA LEU A 60 5.35 -14.27 5.22
C LEU A 60 4.87 -15.11 4.05
N TYR A 61 3.62 -14.87 3.67
CA TYR A 61 3.04 -15.30 2.41
C TYR A 61 2.75 -14.09 1.54
N LEU A 62 3.27 -14.10 0.32
CA LEU A 62 3.02 -13.14 -0.74
C LEU A 62 2.59 -13.87 -2.01
N LYS A 63 1.44 -13.47 -2.56
CA LYS A 63 0.92 -14.06 -3.80
C LYS A 63 1.91 -14.01 -4.98
N CYS A 64 2.67 -12.92 -5.09
CA CYS A 64 3.66 -12.71 -6.14
C CYS A 64 5.06 -13.25 -5.82
N TRP A 65 5.22 -14.10 -4.80
CA TRP A 65 6.55 -14.59 -4.41
C TRP A 65 7.31 -15.27 -5.54
N THR A 66 6.63 -16.05 -6.38
CA THR A 66 7.26 -16.72 -7.52
C THR A 66 7.86 -15.75 -8.54
N ASP A 67 7.25 -14.57 -8.70
CA ASP A 67 7.78 -13.51 -9.55
C ASP A 67 9.01 -12.87 -8.89
N LEU A 68 8.90 -12.55 -7.59
CA LEU A 68 9.98 -11.95 -6.80
C LEU A 68 11.21 -12.87 -6.66
N ALA A 69 11.00 -14.18 -6.60
CA ALA A 69 12.07 -15.18 -6.57
C ALA A 69 12.96 -15.11 -7.82
N GLN A 70 12.37 -14.90 -9.00
CA GLN A 70 13.12 -14.68 -10.25
C GLN A 70 13.96 -13.38 -10.23
N TYR A 71 13.59 -12.44 -9.35
CA TYR A 71 14.29 -11.19 -9.13
C TYR A 71 15.22 -11.22 -7.91
N GLY A 72 15.39 -12.39 -7.27
CA GLY A 72 16.39 -12.59 -6.21
C GLY A 72 15.95 -12.13 -4.83
N VAL A 73 14.64 -12.16 -4.52
CA VAL A 73 14.10 -11.73 -3.22
C VAL A 73 14.74 -12.44 -2.03
N GLU A 74 15.02 -13.74 -2.12
CA GLU A 74 15.63 -14.50 -1.02
C GLU A 74 17.01 -13.93 -0.65
N LYS A 75 17.89 -13.78 -1.64
CA LYS A 75 19.22 -13.18 -1.45
C LYS A 75 19.13 -11.74 -0.95
N TYR A 76 18.18 -10.97 -1.48
CA TYR A 76 17.95 -9.60 -1.05
C TYR A 76 17.56 -9.53 0.43
N LEU A 77 16.58 -10.33 0.86
CA LEU A 77 16.12 -10.37 2.25
C LEU A 77 17.21 -10.90 3.19
N SER A 78 17.94 -11.96 2.81
CA SER A 78 19.08 -12.44 3.60
C SER A 78 20.12 -11.35 3.81
N THR A 79 20.39 -10.52 2.80
CA THR A 79 21.32 -9.39 2.93
C THR A 79 20.74 -8.27 3.80
N LYS A 80 19.44 -7.95 3.63
CA LYS A 80 18.75 -6.90 4.40
C LYS A 80 18.69 -7.22 5.89
N TYR A 81 18.51 -8.50 6.25
CA TYR A 81 18.42 -8.96 7.64
C TYR A 81 19.75 -9.47 8.23
N ALA A 82 20.81 -9.58 7.42
CA ALA A 82 22.14 -9.98 7.89
C ALA A 82 22.68 -9.15 9.08
N PRO A 83 22.44 -7.84 9.20
CA PRO A 83 22.86 -7.07 10.37
C PRO A 83 22.27 -7.56 11.70
N PHE A 84 21.21 -8.36 11.67
CA PHE A 84 20.53 -8.91 12.84
C PHE A 84 20.81 -10.41 13.05
N SER A 85 21.79 -11.00 12.37
CA SER A 85 22.03 -12.45 12.34
C SER A 85 22.32 -13.09 13.71
N GLU A 86 22.74 -12.30 14.70
CA GLU A 86 22.95 -12.75 16.08
C GLU A 86 21.64 -13.09 16.81
N TYR A 87 20.52 -12.49 16.36
CA TYR A 87 19.20 -12.62 16.96
C TYR A 87 18.19 -13.27 16.02
N LEU A 88 18.36 -13.10 14.71
CA LEU A 88 17.38 -13.45 13.68
C LEU A 88 18.00 -14.42 12.68
N THR A 89 17.41 -15.61 12.56
CA THR A 89 17.83 -16.64 11.61
C THR A 89 16.83 -16.72 10.47
N VAL A 90 17.28 -16.54 9.24
CA VAL A 90 16.46 -16.74 8.03
C VAL A 90 16.41 -18.23 7.71
N LEU A 91 15.20 -18.80 7.61
CA LEU A 91 15.01 -20.21 7.29
C LEU A 91 15.08 -20.45 5.77
N THR A 92 15.50 -21.64 5.36
CA THR A 92 15.67 -22.00 3.94
C THR A 92 15.15 -23.40 3.66
N GLY A 93 14.78 -23.66 2.40
CA GLY A 93 14.36 -24.99 1.96
C GLY A 93 13.17 -25.54 2.76
N ASN A 94 13.33 -26.74 3.32
CA ASN A 94 12.28 -27.44 4.04
C ASN A 94 11.98 -26.87 5.44
N ASP A 95 12.81 -25.95 5.95
CA ASP A 95 12.60 -25.31 7.25
C ASP A 95 11.59 -24.16 7.16
N ILE A 96 11.25 -23.70 5.96
CA ILE A 96 10.23 -22.67 5.75
C ILE A 96 8.87 -23.23 6.16
N GLU A 97 8.08 -22.43 6.86
CA GLU A 97 6.76 -22.84 7.33
C GLU A 97 5.86 -23.24 6.15
N THR A 98 5.16 -24.37 6.29
CA THR A 98 4.27 -24.89 5.25
C THR A 98 3.21 -23.86 4.87
N SER A 99 2.99 -23.67 3.57
CA SER A 99 2.07 -22.67 3.00
C SER A 99 2.54 -21.21 3.06
N PHE A 100 3.72 -20.93 3.61
CA PHE A 100 4.35 -19.62 3.56
C PHE A 100 5.52 -19.62 2.58
N ASN A 101 5.96 -18.43 2.18
CA ASN A 101 7.03 -18.28 1.19
C ASN A 101 8.38 -17.99 1.82
N PHE A 102 8.38 -17.38 3.00
CA PHE A 102 9.58 -16.95 3.70
C PHE A 102 9.33 -17.01 5.20
N SER A 103 10.29 -17.55 5.94
CA SER A 103 10.19 -17.68 7.39
C SER A 103 11.52 -17.29 8.06
N MET A 104 11.42 -16.69 9.23
CA MET A 104 12.55 -16.35 10.07
C MET A 104 12.26 -16.73 11.52
N VAL A 105 13.30 -17.05 12.28
CA VAL A 105 13.21 -17.30 13.71
C VAL A 105 13.96 -16.22 14.47
N LEU A 106 13.26 -15.50 15.33
CA LEU A 106 13.83 -14.53 16.26
C LEU A 106 14.08 -15.23 17.60
N ASN A 107 15.33 -15.19 18.07
CA ASN A 107 15.73 -15.69 19.37
C ASN A 107 15.61 -14.59 20.43
N LEU A 108 14.57 -14.69 21.26
CA LEU A 108 14.26 -13.73 22.32
C LEU A 108 15.29 -13.78 23.47
N GLU A 109 15.87 -14.94 23.76
CA GLU A 109 16.89 -15.09 24.80
C GLU A 109 18.17 -14.33 24.43
N ASN A 110 18.67 -14.53 23.20
CA ASN A 110 19.81 -13.78 22.67
C ASN A 110 19.50 -12.28 22.61
N LEU A 111 18.30 -11.93 22.13
CA LEU A 111 17.91 -10.53 22.01
C LEU A 111 17.83 -9.84 23.38
N ASN A 112 17.38 -10.56 24.42
CA ASN A 112 17.29 -10.01 25.77
C ASN A 112 18.64 -9.93 26.50
N SER A 113 19.55 -10.86 26.25
CA SER A 113 20.86 -10.93 26.90
C SER A 113 21.92 -10.03 26.24
N LEU A 114 21.89 -9.91 24.91
CA LEU A 114 22.93 -9.25 24.13
C LEU A 114 22.43 -7.98 23.42
N GLY A 115 21.13 -7.88 23.14
CA GLY A 115 20.55 -6.78 22.38
C GLY A 115 20.32 -5.51 23.21
N SER A 116 20.84 -4.38 22.75
CA SER A 116 20.48 -3.06 23.29
C SER A 116 19.02 -2.71 22.97
N GLU A 117 18.45 -1.76 23.71
CA GLU A 117 17.08 -1.28 23.45
C GLU A 117 16.93 -0.71 22.03
N GLU A 118 17.96 -0.03 21.52
CA GLU A 118 18.00 0.49 20.15
C GLU A 118 17.94 -0.63 19.10
N VAL A 119 18.66 -1.73 19.31
CA VAL A 119 18.64 -2.91 18.41
C VAL A 119 17.27 -3.59 18.45
N LYS A 120 16.67 -3.73 19.63
CA LYS A 120 15.32 -4.28 19.78
C LYS A 120 14.29 -3.48 18.97
N LEU A 121 14.33 -2.15 19.10
CA LEU A 121 13.44 -1.26 18.35
C LEU A 121 13.70 -1.31 16.83
N ALA A 122 14.97 -1.37 16.42
CA ALA A 122 15.33 -1.48 15.00
C ALA A 122 14.84 -2.78 14.36
N ILE A 123 14.94 -3.92 15.06
CA ILE A 123 14.42 -5.22 14.60
C ILE A 123 12.90 -5.16 14.46
N ILE A 124 12.19 -4.62 15.46
CA ILE A 124 10.72 -4.46 15.41
C ILE A 124 10.32 -3.66 14.18
N ASP A 125 11.00 -2.54 13.94
CA ASP A 125 10.71 -1.65 12.83
C ASP A 125 10.97 -2.29 11.47
N GLU A 126 12.08 -3.03 11.31
CA GLU A 126 12.42 -3.71 10.05
C GLU A 126 11.54 -4.95 9.78
N LEU A 127 11.11 -5.67 10.82
CA LEU A 127 10.15 -6.76 10.69
C LEU A 127 8.75 -6.27 10.36
N ALA A 128 8.34 -5.11 10.87
CA ALA A 128 7.08 -4.46 10.49
C ALA A 128 7.05 -4.04 9.01
N LEU A 129 8.21 -3.90 8.36
CA LEU A 129 8.37 -3.57 6.94
C LEU A 129 8.56 -4.80 6.04
N LEU A 130 8.34 -6.02 6.54
CA LEU A 130 8.71 -7.26 5.84
C LEU A 130 8.11 -7.37 4.41
N LYS A 131 6.82 -7.05 4.21
CA LYS A 131 6.23 -6.99 2.85
C LYS A 131 6.91 -5.94 1.96
N ARG A 132 7.19 -4.75 2.51
CA ARG A 132 7.87 -3.67 1.79
C ARG A 132 9.25 -4.12 1.35
N ASN A 133 10.01 -4.73 2.26
CA ASN A 133 11.34 -5.26 1.98
C ASN A 133 11.32 -6.38 0.93
N ALA A 134 10.37 -7.32 1.00
CA ALA A 134 10.25 -8.38 0.00
C ALA A 134 9.98 -7.83 -1.40
N MET A 135 9.01 -6.93 -1.53
CA MET A 135 8.64 -6.30 -2.80
C MET A 135 9.75 -5.39 -3.36
N ALA A 136 10.56 -4.77 -2.49
CA ALA A 136 11.67 -3.90 -2.88
C ALA A 136 12.72 -4.60 -3.73
N SER A 137 12.88 -5.92 -3.60
CA SER A 137 13.85 -6.73 -4.37
C SER A 137 13.77 -6.51 -5.88
N ALA A 138 12.56 -6.49 -6.44
CA ALA A 138 12.34 -6.28 -7.87
C ALA A 138 12.69 -4.84 -8.30
N PHE A 139 12.38 -3.85 -7.47
CA PHE A 139 12.73 -2.44 -7.73
C PHE A 139 14.24 -2.24 -7.67
N GLU A 140 14.91 -2.80 -6.67
CA GLU A 140 16.38 -2.71 -6.55
C GLU A 140 17.08 -3.41 -7.70
N LYS A 141 16.58 -4.57 -8.17
CA LYS A 141 17.10 -5.23 -9.38
C LYS A 141 17.00 -4.32 -10.61
N ALA A 142 15.84 -3.69 -10.82
CA ALA A 142 15.67 -2.75 -11.93
C ALA A 142 16.54 -1.49 -11.78
N PHE A 143 16.67 -0.97 -10.56
CA PHE A 143 17.47 0.24 -10.30
C PHE A 143 18.97 -0.02 -10.43
N ALA A 144 19.44 -1.22 -10.06
CA ALA A 144 20.80 -1.66 -10.33
C ALA A 144 21.06 -1.76 -11.84
N ARG A 145 20.11 -2.33 -12.60
CA ARG A 145 20.20 -2.36 -14.07
C ARG A 145 20.20 -0.96 -14.68
N TYR A 146 19.41 -0.03 -14.15
CA TYR A 146 19.48 1.39 -14.51
C TYR A 146 20.88 1.98 -14.24
N ASP A 147 21.49 1.70 -13.08
CA ASP A 147 22.82 2.21 -12.75
C ASP A 147 23.89 1.71 -13.76
N GLU A 148 23.78 0.45 -14.20
CA GLU A 148 24.64 -0.13 -15.25
C GLU A 148 24.44 0.53 -16.62
N LEU A 149 23.18 0.71 -17.03
CA LEU A 149 22.83 1.34 -18.31
C LEU A 149 23.25 2.81 -18.33
N ALA A 150 23.02 3.54 -17.24
CA ALA A 150 23.42 4.93 -17.09
C ALA A 150 24.94 5.10 -17.23
N ALA A 151 25.74 4.17 -16.68
CA ALA A 151 27.19 4.17 -16.83
C ALA A 151 27.63 3.79 -18.26
N THR A 152 26.98 2.79 -18.86
CA THR A 152 27.31 2.30 -20.21
C THR A 152 27.07 3.36 -21.28
N TYR A 153 25.97 4.10 -21.16
CA TYR A 153 25.53 5.09 -22.15
C TYR A 153 25.91 6.54 -21.81
N ALA A 154 26.72 6.78 -20.77
CA ALA A 154 27.08 8.13 -20.31
C ALA A 154 27.70 9.00 -21.41
N ASP A 155 28.57 8.42 -22.24
CA ASP A 155 29.30 9.11 -23.33
C ASP A 155 28.80 8.69 -24.74
N SER A 156 27.71 7.92 -24.80
CA SER A 156 27.18 7.39 -26.06
C SER A 156 26.20 8.35 -26.73
N ASN A 157 26.09 8.32 -28.06
CA ASN A 157 25.02 9.02 -28.77
C ASN A 157 23.69 8.23 -28.62
N THR A 158 22.97 8.52 -27.54
CA THR A 158 21.74 7.85 -27.14
C THR A 158 20.56 8.04 -28.09
N TYR A 159 20.68 8.94 -29.07
CA TYR A 159 19.70 9.16 -30.14
C TYR A 159 19.91 8.28 -31.38
N SER A 160 20.97 7.48 -31.42
CA SER A 160 21.18 6.51 -32.50
C SER A 160 20.10 5.43 -32.48
N GLU A 161 19.66 4.99 -33.68
CA GLU A 161 18.62 3.96 -33.83
C GLU A 161 19.05 2.63 -33.19
N GLU A 162 20.35 2.32 -33.22
CA GLU A 162 20.94 1.13 -32.61
C GLU A 162 20.73 1.10 -31.09
N VAL A 163 21.08 2.18 -30.41
CA VAL A 163 20.91 2.31 -28.94
C VAL A 163 19.43 2.25 -28.56
N GLN A 164 18.55 2.89 -29.33
CA GLN A 164 17.11 2.82 -29.08
C GLN A 164 16.56 1.40 -29.27
N ALA A 165 17.00 0.67 -30.28
CA ALA A 165 16.61 -0.71 -30.51
C ALA A 165 17.11 -1.66 -29.41
N GLU A 166 18.30 -1.41 -28.84
CA GLU A 166 18.81 -2.17 -27.70
C GLU A 166 18.01 -1.86 -26.43
N LEU A 167 17.75 -0.59 -26.13
CA LEU A 167 16.94 -0.19 -24.97
C LEU A 167 15.51 -0.73 -25.02
N GLN A 168 14.93 -0.90 -26.22
CA GLN A 168 13.62 -1.52 -26.37
C GLN A 168 13.62 -3.00 -25.98
N LYS A 169 14.74 -3.71 -26.15
CA LYS A 169 14.92 -5.12 -25.80
C LYS A 169 15.20 -5.37 -24.32
N GLU A 170 15.46 -4.32 -23.54
CA GLU A 170 15.68 -4.46 -22.09
C GLU A 170 14.50 -5.16 -21.41
N GLN A 171 14.83 -6.06 -20.49
CA GLN A 171 13.85 -6.91 -19.82
C GLN A 171 12.90 -6.07 -18.98
N VAL A 172 11.60 -6.28 -19.18
CA VAL A 172 10.56 -5.74 -18.30
C VAL A 172 10.34 -6.73 -17.16
N LEU A 173 10.52 -6.27 -15.92
CA LEU A 173 10.19 -7.04 -14.73
C LEU A 173 8.67 -6.96 -14.52
N VAL A 174 8.03 -8.11 -14.33
CA VAL A 174 6.59 -8.23 -14.09
C VAL A 174 6.33 -8.81 -12.71
N ILE A 175 5.43 -8.18 -11.96
CA ILE A 175 5.03 -8.61 -10.61
C ILE A 175 3.50 -8.70 -10.59
N ASN A 176 2.96 -9.91 -10.53
CA ASN A 176 1.52 -10.16 -10.49
C ASN A 176 1.04 -10.27 -9.04
N TYR A 177 0.88 -9.12 -8.39
CA TYR A 177 0.68 -9.00 -6.94
C TYR A 177 -0.77 -9.21 -6.48
N ARG A 178 -1.75 -9.29 -7.40
CA ARG A 178 -3.15 -9.59 -7.07
C ARG A 178 -3.75 -10.58 -8.06
N GLU A 179 -4.74 -11.33 -7.60
CA GLU A 179 -5.45 -12.35 -8.41
C GLU A 179 -6.32 -11.75 -9.53
N SER A 180 -6.71 -10.49 -9.40
CA SER A 180 -7.60 -9.81 -10.32
C SER A 180 -6.88 -9.27 -11.55
N ASP A 181 -5.85 -9.92 -12.09
CA ASP A 181 -5.02 -9.42 -13.21
C ASP A 181 -4.42 -8.00 -12.98
N GLU A 182 -4.16 -7.58 -11.73
CA GLU A 182 -3.38 -6.37 -11.47
C GLU A 182 -1.89 -6.72 -11.39
N SER A 183 -1.08 -5.94 -12.10
CA SER A 183 0.36 -6.19 -12.23
C SER A 183 1.17 -4.90 -12.13
N ILE A 184 2.40 -5.01 -11.64
CA ILE A 184 3.40 -3.94 -11.70
C ILE A 184 4.43 -4.34 -12.75
N TYR A 185 4.70 -3.44 -13.68
CA TYR A 185 5.75 -3.58 -14.67
C TYR A 185 6.86 -2.58 -14.36
N ILE A 186 8.11 -3.01 -14.38
CA ILE A 186 9.27 -2.14 -14.14
C ILE A 186 10.23 -2.30 -15.31
N LYS A 187 10.47 -1.20 -16.04
CA LYS A 187 11.41 -1.16 -17.16
C LYS A 187 12.51 -0.13 -16.89
N PRO A 188 13.75 -0.56 -16.66
CA PRO A 188 14.87 0.36 -16.59
C PRO A 188 15.29 0.83 -17.99
N SER A 189 15.80 2.06 -18.05
CA SER A 189 16.48 2.67 -19.20
C SER A 189 17.78 3.31 -18.70
N PHE A 190 18.58 3.92 -19.57
CA PHE A 190 19.81 4.60 -19.18
C PHE A 190 19.55 5.95 -18.46
N ASP A 191 18.42 6.62 -18.74
CA ASP A 191 18.11 7.97 -18.25
C ASP A 191 16.95 8.00 -17.24
N ARG A 192 16.23 6.89 -17.09
CA ARG A 192 15.02 6.80 -16.27
C ARG A 192 14.69 5.34 -15.92
N VAL A 193 13.78 5.16 -14.97
CA VAL A 193 13.08 3.89 -14.77
C VAL A 193 11.57 4.14 -14.88
N THR A 194 10.91 3.35 -15.71
CA THR A 194 9.46 3.42 -15.92
C THR A 194 8.78 2.33 -15.09
N VAL A 195 7.85 2.72 -14.22
CA VAL A 195 7.02 1.81 -13.43
C VAL A 195 5.57 1.96 -13.89
N VAL A 196 4.98 0.89 -14.42
CA VAL A 196 3.59 0.87 -14.88
C VAL A 196 2.76 0.01 -13.93
N PHE A 197 1.71 0.59 -13.37
CA PHE A 197 0.67 -0.13 -12.64
C PHE A 197 -0.48 -0.43 -13.57
N LEU A 198 -0.81 -1.72 -13.73
CA LEU A 198 -2.09 -2.15 -14.25
C LEU A 198 -3.05 -2.29 -13.06
N THR A 199 -4.02 -1.39 -12.95
CA THR A 199 -5.07 -1.45 -11.93
C THR A 199 -6.43 -1.70 -12.58
N ILE A 200 -7.33 -2.35 -11.85
CA ILE A 200 -8.69 -2.64 -12.29
C ILE A 200 -9.69 -1.97 -11.37
N PHE A 201 -10.65 -1.26 -11.98
CA PHE A 201 -11.74 -0.61 -11.26
C PHE A 201 -12.95 -1.54 -11.25
N GLN A 202 -13.32 -2.03 -10.06
CA GLN A 202 -14.48 -2.93 -9.93
C GLN A 202 -15.82 -2.21 -10.15
N ASP A 203 -15.88 -0.91 -9.84
CA ASP A 203 -17.07 -0.07 -9.94
C ASP A 203 -16.81 1.06 -10.94
N GLU A 204 -17.79 1.33 -11.80
CA GLU A 204 -17.75 2.44 -12.75
C GLU A 204 -17.58 3.79 -12.02
N THR A 205 -18.16 3.94 -10.84
CA THR A 205 -17.98 5.14 -10.00
C THR A 205 -16.51 5.32 -9.61
N ASP A 206 -15.84 4.25 -9.20
CA ASP A 206 -14.42 4.28 -8.81
C ASP A 206 -13.52 4.55 -10.01
N LYS A 207 -13.91 4.07 -11.20
CA LYS A 207 -13.27 4.43 -12.46
C LYS A 207 -13.35 5.94 -12.68
N ILE A 208 -14.54 6.55 -12.58
CA ILE A 208 -14.72 8.00 -12.76
C ILE A 208 -13.92 8.83 -11.74
N PHE A 209 -13.99 8.48 -10.45
CA PHE A 209 -13.14 9.13 -9.44
C PHE A 209 -11.66 8.96 -9.78
N GLY A 210 -11.24 7.74 -10.11
CA GLY A 210 -9.88 7.43 -10.51
C GLY A 210 -9.39 8.31 -11.67
N LYS A 211 -10.21 8.53 -12.70
CA LYS A 211 -9.87 9.44 -13.82
C LYS A 211 -9.56 10.86 -13.33
N VAL A 212 -10.41 11.41 -12.45
CA VAL A 212 -10.23 12.77 -11.92
C VAL A 212 -8.95 12.85 -11.10
N PHE A 213 -8.70 11.88 -10.21
CA PHE A 213 -7.45 11.84 -9.44
C PHE A 213 -6.22 11.76 -10.34
N LEU A 214 -6.22 10.89 -11.35
CA LEU A 214 -5.08 10.71 -12.25
C LEU A 214 -4.83 11.95 -13.12
N GLN A 215 -5.89 12.63 -13.56
CA GLN A 215 -5.77 13.92 -14.24
C GLN A 215 -5.08 14.95 -13.32
N GLU A 216 -5.48 15.03 -12.05
CA GLU A 216 -4.83 15.91 -11.09
C GLU A 216 -3.36 15.54 -10.82
N PHE A 217 -3.00 14.25 -10.83
CA PHE A 217 -1.60 13.80 -10.74
C PHE A 217 -0.76 14.28 -11.94
N VAL A 218 -1.31 14.18 -13.15
CA VAL A 218 -0.65 14.66 -14.39
C VAL A 218 -0.44 16.18 -14.31
N ASP A 219 -1.46 16.93 -13.89
CA ASP A 219 -1.42 18.39 -13.86
C ASP A 219 -0.70 18.97 -12.63
N ALA A 220 -0.52 18.21 -11.54
CA ALA A 220 0.20 18.64 -10.34
C ALA A 220 1.64 19.09 -10.67
N ARG A 221 2.33 18.36 -11.55
CA ARG A 221 3.70 18.70 -11.97
C ARG A 221 3.77 20.05 -12.68
N ARG A 222 2.72 20.42 -13.42
CA ARG A 222 2.63 21.72 -14.13
C ARG A 222 2.41 22.89 -13.17
N ARG A 223 1.71 22.66 -12.03
CA ARG A 223 1.31 23.72 -11.10
C ARG A 223 2.33 23.97 -9.98
N SER A 224 2.81 22.92 -9.31
CA SER A 224 3.49 23.08 -8.02
C SER A 224 4.68 22.16 -7.76
N VAL A 225 4.78 21.00 -8.42
CA VAL A 225 5.79 19.97 -8.09
C VAL A 225 6.66 19.58 -9.29
N GLN A 226 7.38 20.55 -9.86
CA GLN A 226 8.17 20.38 -11.09
C GLN A 226 9.24 19.27 -11.00
N THR A 227 9.78 19.06 -9.80
CA THR A 227 10.85 18.09 -9.51
C THR A 227 10.37 16.67 -9.24
N ALA A 228 9.05 16.46 -9.14
CA ALA A 228 8.45 15.14 -8.90
C ALA A 228 8.51 14.22 -10.14
N PRO A 229 8.32 12.90 -9.96
CA PRO A 229 8.14 11.97 -11.07
C PRO A 229 7.05 12.41 -12.04
N GLN A 230 7.23 12.07 -13.32
CA GLN A 230 6.16 12.27 -14.30
C GLN A 230 5.17 11.11 -14.18
N VAL A 231 3.87 11.43 -14.21
CA VAL A 231 2.79 10.47 -14.22
C VAL A 231 2.08 10.55 -15.57
N LEU A 232 1.77 9.41 -16.16
CA LEU A 232 0.95 9.27 -17.36
C LEU A 232 -0.16 8.25 -17.08
N TYR A 233 -1.28 8.38 -17.79
CA TYR A 233 -2.40 7.46 -17.63
C TYR A 233 -2.98 7.09 -18.99
N SER A 234 -3.19 5.79 -19.21
CA SER A 234 -3.88 5.22 -20.37
C SER A 234 -5.06 4.36 -19.90
N HIS A 235 -6.20 4.48 -20.58
CA HIS A 235 -7.46 3.85 -20.19
C HIS A 235 -7.64 2.42 -20.71
N LYS A 236 -6.92 2.00 -21.74
CA LYS A 236 -7.21 0.74 -22.42
C LYS A 236 -5.97 0.07 -22.95
N ASP A 237 -5.15 0.85 -23.66
CA ASP A 237 -3.99 0.28 -24.34
C ASP A 237 -2.76 0.34 -23.43
N PRO A 238 -2.03 -0.78 -23.28
CA PRO A 238 -0.77 -0.78 -22.57
C PRO A 238 0.23 0.17 -23.26
N PRO A 239 1.01 0.95 -22.49
CA PRO A 239 2.10 1.76 -23.02
C PRO A 239 3.08 0.90 -23.85
N LEU A 240 3.65 1.50 -24.90
CA LEU A 240 4.59 0.82 -25.82
C LEU A 240 5.71 0.07 -25.09
N ASP A 241 6.18 0.61 -23.96
CA ASP A 241 7.24 0.04 -23.13
C ASP A 241 6.96 -1.39 -22.64
N ILE A 242 5.68 -1.72 -22.43
CA ILE A 242 5.24 -2.99 -21.84
C ILE A 242 4.39 -3.84 -22.78
N GLN A 243 4.10 -3.38 -24.01
CA GLN A 243 3.23 -4.08 -24.96
C GLN A 243 3.66 -5.51 -25.26
N SER A 244 4.96 -5.80 -25.19
CA SER A 244 5.50 -7.14 -25.42
C SER A 244 5.14 -8.15 -24.32
N VAL A 245 4.84 -7.69 -23.10
CA VAL A 245 4.59 -8.54 -21.93
C VAL A 245 3.19 -8.34 -21.33
N ALA A 246 2.56 -7.20 -21.60
CA ALA A 246 1.19 -6.94 -21.21
C ALA A 246 0.25 -7.83 -22.03
N LEU A 247 -0.49 -8.70 -21.35
CA LEU A 247 -1.52 -9.51 -21.98
C LEU A 247 -2.59 -8.57 -22.55
N SER A 248 -2.78 -8.63 -23.87
CA SER A 248 -3.85 -7.90 -24.55
C SER A 248 -5.19 -8.41 -24.02
N SER A 249 -5.88 -7.59 -23.23
CA SER A 249 -7.16 -7.92 -22.65
C SER A 249 -8.13 -6.78 -22.93
N ASN A 250 -9.28 -7.12 -23.53
CA ASN A 250 -10.32 -6.16 -23.92
C ASN A 250 -11.15 -5.64 -22.73
N ASP A 251 -10.67 -5.80 -21.51
CA ASP A 251 -11.39 -5.35 -20.31
C ASP A 251 -11.34 -3.82 -20.20
N GLU A 252 -12.48 -3.18 -20.39
CA GLU A 252 -12.63 -1.73 -20.32
C GLU A 252 -12.40 -1.17 -18.91
N ASN A 253 -12.34 -2.02 -17.88
CA ASN A 253 -12.12 -1.62 -16.50
C ASN A 253 -10.65 -1.59 -16.10
N LYS A 254 -9.75 -1.98 -17.00
CA LYS A 254 -8.30 -1.86 -16.82
C LYS A 254 -7.85 -0.40 -16.97
N GLY A 255 -6.79 -0.05 -16.27
CA GLY A 255 -6.15 1.26 -16.38
C GLY A 255 -4.65 1.14 -16.15
N TYR A 256 -3.86 1.77 -17.02
CA TYR A 256 -2.40 1.76 -16.95
C TYR A 256 -1.90 3.10 -16.44
N ILE A 257 -1.29 3.10 -15.26
CA ILE A 257 -0.74 4.29 -14.61
C ILE A 257 0.77 4.18 -14.67
N THR A 258 1.42 5.08 -15.37
CA THR A 258 2.87 5.04 -15.61
C THR A 258 3.56 6.13 -14.80
N PHE A 259 4.50 5.74 -13.94
CA PHE A 259 5.44 6.62 -13.27
C PHE A 259 6.78 6.58 -13.99
N VAL A 260 7.31 7.75 -14.34
CA VAL A 260 8.66 7.90 -14.89
C VAL A 260 9.58 8.50 -13.83
N LEU A 261 10.50 7.67 -13.36
CA LEU A 261 11.46 8.00 -12.31
C LEU A 261 12.79 8.44 -12.94
N PHE A 262 13.14 9.71 -12.78
CA PHE A 262 14.42 10.28 -13.22
C PHE A 262 15.57 10.06 -12.22
N PRO A 263 16.84 10.31 -12.60
CA PRO A 263 18.02 10.01 -11.78
C PRO A 263 17.96 10.61 -10.37
N ARG A 264 17.35 11.79 -10.24
CA ARG A 264 17.14 12.48 -8.95
C ARG A 264 16.32 11.66 -7.93
N HIS A 265 15.44 10.77 -8.38
CA HIS A 265 14.63 9.89 -7.53
C HIS A 265 15.35 8.58 -7.21
N LEU A 266 16.32 8.20 -8.04
CA LEU A 266 17.01 6.91 -8.00
C LEU A 266 18.35 6.99 -7.25
N VAL A 267 18.65 8.11 -6.59
CA VAL A 267 19.89 8.30 -5.81
C VAL A 267 19.98 7.26 -4.69
N LYS A 268 21.08 6.49 -4.66
CA LYS A 268 21.35 5.43 -3.66
C LYS A 268 21.25 5.96 -2.22
N GLY A 269 20.83 5.08 -1.31
CA GLY A 269 20.54 5.40 0.09
C GLY A 269 19.07 5.72 0.33
N ASP A 270 18.79 6.54 1.35
CA ASP A 270 17.43 6.79 1.84
C ASP A 270 16.46 7.31 0.77
N ARG A 271 16.96 8.04 -0.23
CA ARG A 271 16.10 8.59 -1.29
C ARG A 271 15.54 7.47 -2.18
N ARG A 272 16.37 6.49 -2.54
CA ARG A 272 15.95 5.31 -3.31
C ARG A 272 14.97 4.47 -2.50
N GLU A 273 15.28 4.22 -1.22
CA GLU A 273 14.40 3.48 -0.31
C GLU A 273 13.01 4.13 -0.17
N ASN A 274 12.97 5.45 0.02
CA ASN A 274 11.73 6.21 0.09
C ASN A 274 10.97 6.18 -1.24
N CYS A 275 11.67 6.26 -2.38
CA CYS A 275 11.05 6.16 -3.70
C CYS A 275 10.36 4.80 -3.88
N ILE A 276 11.05 3.70 -3.53
CA ILE A 276 10.49 2.34 -3.61
C ILE A 276 9.25 2.25 -2.74
N THR A 277 9.34 2.73 -1.50
CA THR A 277 8.22 2.68 -0.54
C THR A 277 6.99 3.40 -1.07
N HIS A 278 7.12 4.63 -1.55
CA HIS A 278 5.98 5.38 -2.07
C HIS A 278 5.39 4.78 -3.36
N VAL A 279 6.25 4.33 -4.27
CA VAL A 279 5.80 3.73 -5.54
C VAL A 279 5.08 2.41 -5.25
N GLN A 280 5.65 1.53 -4.43
CA GLN A 280 5.02 0.26 -4.06
C GLN A 280 3.62 0.45 -3.45
N PHE A 281 3.45 1.42 -2.56
CA PHE A 281 2.18 1.66 -1.87
C PHE A 281 1.19 2.52 -2.68
N PHE A 282 1.58 3.00 -3.87
CA PHE A 282 0.75 3.89 -4.68
C PHE A 282 -0.66 3.34 -4.92
N ARG A 283 -0.79 2.06 -5.30
CA ARG A 283 -2.11 1.46 -5.56
C ARG A 283 -3.02 1.48 -4.33
N ASN A 284 -2.48 1.15 -3.16
CA ASN A 284 -3.24 1.18 -1.91
C ASN A 284 -3.62 2.62 -1.54
N TYR A 285 -2.68 3.56 -1.69
CA TYR A 285 -2.93 5.00 -1.50
C TYR A 285 -4.07 5.49 -2.40
N PHE A 286 -3.99 5.15 -3.69
CA PHE A 286 -4.93 5.58 -4.71
C PHE A 286 -6.35 5.07 -4.44
N HIS A 287 -6.50 3.76 -4.21
CA HIS A 287 -7.80 3.15 -3.90
C HIS A 287 -8.36 3.57 -2.54
N TYR A 288 -7.49 3.87 -1.56
CA TYR A 288 -7.89 4.43 -0.28
C TYR A 288 -8.50 5.83 -0.46
N HIS A 289 -7.83 6.72 -1.20
CA HIS A 289 -8.30 8.09 -1.41
C HIS A 289 -9.58 8.16 -2.25
N ILE A 290 -9.78 7.26 -3.20
CA ILE A 290 -11.07 7.12 -3.90
C ILE A 290 -12.19 6.83 -2.89
N LYS A 291 -11.99 5.87 -1.97
CA LYS A 291 -12.98 5.53 -0.93
C LYS A 291 -13.21 6.70 0.04
N CYS A 292 -12.16 7.42 0.43
CA CYS A 292 -12.29 8.61 1.28
C CYS A 292 -13.08 9.74 0.58
N SER A 293 -12.83 9.97 -0.71
CA SER A 293 -13.60 10.93 -1.52
C SER A 293 -15.08 10.56 -1.59
N LYS A 294 -15.41 9.27 -1.79
CA LYS A 294 -16.82 8.80 -1.72
C LYS A 294 -17.44 9.08 -0.36
N ALA A 295 -16.74 8.76 0.73
CA ALA A 295 -17.22 9.03 2.09
C ALA A 295 -17.44 10.53 2.35
N TYR A 296 -16.54 11.39 1.84
CA TYR A 296 -16.69 12.83 1.92
C TYR A 296 -17.92 13.32 1.14
N MET A 297 -18.14 12.81 -0.08
CA MET A 297 -19.34 13.12 -0.87
C MET A 297 -20.62 12.69 -0.15
N HIS A 298 -20.64 11.53 0.51
CA HIS A 298 -21.77 11.12 1.36
C HIS A 298 -22.01 12.10 2.51
N SER A 299 -20.97 12.63 3.15
CA SER A 299 -21.12 13.66 4.18
C SER A 299 -21.77 14.94 3.63
N ARG A 300 -21.34 15.40 2.45
CA ARG A 300 -21.91 16.57 1.76
C ARG A 300 -23.37 16.35 1.35
N MET A 301 -23.69 15.18 0.81
CA MET A 301 -25.06 14.80 0.47
C MET A 301 -25.97 14.80 1.69
N ARG A 302 -25.55 14.21 2.81
CA ARG A 302 -26.31 14.22 4.07
C ARG A 302 -26.55 15.64 4.59
N LEU A 303 -25.55 16.51 4.51
CA LEU A 303 -25.69 17.92 4.87
C LEU A 303 -26.76 18.60 4.00
N ARG A 304 -26.73 18.38 2.68
CA ARG A 304 -27.68 18.98 1.75
C ARG A 304 -29.12 18.46 1.96
N VAL A 305 -29.28 17.16 2.20
CA VAL A 305 -30.60 16.59 2.56
C VAL A 305 -31.11 17.17 3.88
N LYS A 306 -30.25 17.37 4.89
CA LYS A 306 -30.62 18.03 6.14
C LYS A 306 -31.10 19.46 5.90
N GLU A 307 -30.50 20.20 4.97
CA GLU A 307 -30.98 21.53 4.56
C GLU A 307 -32.35 21.46 3.88
N TYR A 308 -32.55 20.54 2.93
CA TYR A 308 -33.84 20.37 2.28
C TYR A 308 -34.95 19.97 3.24
N LEU A 309 -34.67 19.09 4.20
CA LEU A 309 -35.63 18.74 5.25
C LEU A 309 -36.01 19.95 6.12
N LYS A 310 -35.09 20.90 6.36
CA LYS A 310 -35.43 22.16 7.05
C LYS A 310 -36.33 23.04 6.21
N VAL A 311 -36.17 23.06 4.89
CA VAL A 311 -37.07 23.80 3.99
C VAL A 311 -38.44 23.14 3.96
N LEU A 312 -38.49 21.82 3.81
CA LEU A 312 -39.74 21.05 3.81
C LEU A 312 -40.53 21.24 5.12
N LYS A 313 -39.86 21.14 6.27
CA LYS A 313 -40.49 21.40 7.58
C LYS A 313 -41.02 22.82 7.72
N ARG A 314 -40.35 23.82 7.13
CA ARG A 314 -40.83 25.21 7.09
C ARG A 314 -42.04 25.41 6.18
N ALA A 315 -42.18 24.57 5.16
CA ALA A 315 -43.33 24.59 4.26
C ALA A 315 -44.54 23.81 4.79
N GLN A 316 -44.36 23.01 5.85
CA GLN A 316 -45.48 22.33 6.51
C GLN A 316 -46.35 23.41 7.20
N PRO A 317 -47.65 23.53 6.84
CA PRO A 317 -48.54 24.45 7.52
C PRO A 317 -48.58 24.13 9.01
N GLU A 318 -48.53 25.15 9.86
CA GLU A 318 -48.83 24.97 11.28
C GLU A 318 -50.27 24.47 11.40
N ALA A 319 -50.49 23.41 12.18
CA ALA A 319 -51.84 22.96 12.47
C ALA A 319 -52.53 24.07 13.27
N VAL A 320 -53.53 24.70 12.67
CA VAL A 320 -54.35 25.78 13.24
C VAL A 320 -55.71 25.21 13.66
N ASP A 321 -56.25 25.69 14.80
CA ASP A 321 -57.61 25.34 15.24
C ASP A 321 -58.69 26.12 14.45
N GLU A 322 -59.98 25.84 14.70
CA GLU A 322 -61.12 26.52 14.05
C GLU A 322 -61.09 28.06 14.23
N ASP A 323 -60.37 28.56 15.24
CA ASP A 323 -60.15 29.98 15.53
C ASP A 323 -58.86 30.56 14.92
N GLY A 324 -58.13 29.78 14.11
CA GLY A 324 -56.92 30.23 13.40
C GLY A 324 -55.66 30.36 14.25
N LYS A 325 -55.61 29.76 15.45
CA LYS A 325 -54.44 29.80 16.34
C LYS A 325 -53.60 28.52 16.24
N ALA A 326 -52.27 28.67 16.23
CA ALA A 326 -51.34 27.55 16.14
C ALA A 326 -51.48 26.58 17.35
N ILE A 327 -51.78 25.31 17.06
CA ILE A 327 -52.10 24.27 18.06
C ILE A 327 -50.88 23.90 18.94
N ASP A 328 -49.65 24.07 18.44
CA ASP A 328 -48.42 23.62 19.11
C ASP A 328 -48.05 24.44 20.39
N ASN A 329 -48.73 25.57 20.62
CA ASN A 329 -48.50 26.45 21.77
C ASN A 329 -49.41 26.18 22.98
N ARG A 330 -50.34 25.21 22.93
CA ARG A 330 -51.16 24.84 24.10
C ARG A 330 -50.51 23.71 24.90
N LYS A 331 -49.68 24.06 25.89
CA LYS A 331 -49.37 23.18 27.03
C LYS A 331 -50.41 23.41 28.12
N THR A 332 -50.93 22.33 28.72
CA THR A 332 -51.74 22.47 29.95
C THR A 332 -50.85 22.97 31.10
N ALA A 333 -51.44 23.52 32.17
CA ALA A 333 -50.68 23.95 33.35
C ALA A 333 -49.85 22.82 34.02
N SER A 334 -50.12 21.55 33.68
CA SER A 334 -49.33 20.37 34.09
C SER A 334 -48.26 19.93 33.07
N GLY A 335 -48.06 20.67 31.98
CA GLY A 335 -46.98 20.46 31.02
C GLY A 335 -47.19 19.34 29.98
N ARG A 336 -48.37 18.70 29.92
CA ARG A 336 -48.67 17.69 28.90
C ARG A 336 -49.14 18.33 27.58
N ARG A 337 -48.68 17.77 26.46
CA ARG A 337 -49.13 18.12 25.10
C ARG A 337 -50.39 17.33 24.77
N PHE A 338 -51.35 17.95 24.08
CA PHE A 338 -52.51 17.26 23.55
C PHE A 338 -52.09 16.41 22.35
N GLU A 339 -52.16 15.08 22.48
CA GLU A 339 -52.09 14.20 21.31
C GLU A 339 -53.44 14.25 20.61
N VAL A 340 -53.48 14.92 19.46
CA VAL A 340 -54.64 14.86 18.57
C VAL A 340 -54.54 13.54 17.82
N GLY A 341 -55.41 12.59 18.16
CA GLY A 341 -55.57 11.34 17.42
C GLY A 341 -55.97 11.62 15.98
N ARG A 342 -55.24 11.01 15.03
CA ARG A 342 -55.63 10.99 13.61
C ARG A 342 -56.90 10.14 13.46
N VAL A 343 -57.95 10.73 12.89
CA VAL A 343 -59.04 10.00 12.23
C VAL A 343 -58.72 9.93 10.75
#